data_AF-A0A9D6UKK5-F1
#
_entry.id   AF-A0A9D6UKK5-F1
#
_cell.length_a   1.000
_cell.length_b   1.000
_cell.length_c   1.000
_cell.angle_alpha   90.00
_cell.angle_beta   90.00
_cell.angle_gamma   90.00
#
_symmetry.space_group_name_H-M   'P 1'
#
loop_
_entity.id
_entity.type
_entity.pdbx_description
1 polymer ?
#
loop_
_entity_poly.entity_id
_entity_poly.type
_entity_poly.pdbx_seq_one_letter_code
_entity_poly.pdbx_strand_id
1 'polypeptide(L)' 'MLKMVMFIILAVLAGLFIFQNTHIAEVYFLKWNTKLSTSLLLLITLIIGTVLGWLGSKAKKKK' A
#
# COMPACT_ATOMS: atom_id res chain seq x y z
N MET A 1 13.10 -7.11 -29.63
CA MET A 1 13.52 -5.79 -29.14
C MET A 1 12.48 -5.12 -28.24
N LEU A 2 11.22 -4.96 -28.67
CA LEU A 2 10.17 -4.29 -27.87
C LEU A 2 9.98 -4.85 -26.44
N LYS A 3 10.00 -6.17 -26.28
CA LYS A 3 9.88 -6.83 -24.96
C LYS A 3 11.03 -6.47 -24.00
N MET A 4 12.24 -6.28 -24.52
CA MET A 4 13.42 -5.92 -23.73
C MET A 4 13.35 -4.45 -23.29
N VAL A 5 12.93 -3.58 -24.21
CA VAL A 5 12.69 -2.16 -23.92
C VAL A 5 11.60 -2.01 -22.86
N MET A 6 10.49 -2.74 -22.99
CA MET A 6 9.40 -2.75 -22.00
C MET A 6 9.87 -3.24 -20.63
N PHE A 7 10.71 -4.29 -20.59
CA PHE A 7 11.28 -4.80 -19.35
C PHE A 7 12.19 -3.78 -18.67
N ILE A 8 13.04 -3.09 -19.44
CA ILE A 8 13.91 -2.03 -18.92
C ILE A 8 13.09 -0.87 -18.36
N ILE A 9 12.03 -0.45 -19.07
CA ILE A 9 11.11 0.61 -18.60
C ILE A 9 10.45 0.19 -17.28
N LEU A 10 9.96 -1.05 -17.19
CA LEU A 10 9.36 -1.58 -15.96
C LEU A 10 10.37 -1.66 -14.81
N ALA A 11 11.61 -2.08 -15.08
CA ALA A 11 12.66 -2.15 -14.07
C ALA A 11 13.03 -0.76 -13.52
N VAL A 12 13.12 0.24 -14.39
CA VAL A 12 13.37 1.64 -13.99
C VAL A 12 12.20 2.19 -13.18
N LEU A 13 10.96 1.97 -13.63
CA LEU A 13 9.77 2.40 -12.91
C LEU A 13 9.66 1.73 -11.53
N ALA A 14 9.96 0.44 -11.43
CA ALA A 14 9.99 -0.29 -10.17
C ALA A 14 11.08 0.24 -9.23
N GLY A 15 12.28 0.51 -9.76
CA GLY A 15 13.38 1.11 -9.00
C GLY A 15 13.03 2.51 -8.48
N LEU A 16 12.43 3.36 -9.32
CA LEU A 16 11.95 4.68 -8.94
C LEU A 16 10.81 4.61 -7.93
N PHE A 17 9.87 3.67 -8.10
CA PHE A 17 8.81 3.43 -7.14
C PHE A 17 9.40 3.07 -5.79
N ILE A 18 10.32 2.11 -5.72
CA ILE A 18 10.98 1.74 -4.47
C ILE A 18 11.72 2.93 -3.88
N PHE A 19 12.54 3.64 -4.66
CA PHE A 19 13.33 4.78 -4.20
C PHE A 19 12.49 5.97 -3.73
N GLN A 20 11.34 6.25 -4.34
CA GLN A 20 10.43 7.30 -3.87
C GLN A 20 9.63 6.84 -2.65
N ASN A 21 9.33 5.54 -2.55
CA ASN A 21 8.55 4.97 -1.46
C ASN A 21 9.43 4.42 -0.32
N THR A 22 10.76 4.60 -0.36
CA THR A 22 11.63 4.45 0.82
C THR A 22 11.43 5.59 1.81
N HIS A 23 10.66 6.64 1.46
CA HIS A 23 10.26 7.64 2.42
C HIS A 23 9.50 6.98 3.57
N ILE A 24 10.15 6.95 4.73
CA ILE A 24 9.63 6.36 5.96
C ILE A 24 8.61 7.34 6.54
N ALA A 25 7.36 6.93 6.61
CA ALA A 25 6.34 7.64 7.36
C ALA A 25 6.44 7.26 8.84
N GLU A 26 6.47 8.26 9.70
CA GLU A 26 6.31 8.07 11.14
C GLU A 26 4.85 8.28 11.50
N VAL A 27 4.21 7.22 12.00
CA VAL A 27 2.82 7.26 12.45
C VAL A 27 2.84 7.41 13.96
N TYR A 28 2.21 8.48 14.45
CA TYR A 28 2.01 8.74 15.87
C TYR A 28 0.57 8.43 16.23
N PHE A 29 0.36 7.52 17.19
CA PHE A 29 -0.98 7.16 17.66
C PHE A 29 -1.03 7.10 19.18
N LEU A 30 -1.75 8.03 19.79
CA LEU A 30 -1.91 8.22 21.24
C LEU A 30 -0.60 8.19 22.04
N LYS A 31 -0.09 6.99 22.38
CA LYS A 31 1.12 6.78 23.18
C LYS A 31 2.22 5.99 22.45
N TRP A 32 1.97 5.52 21.23
CA TRP A 32 2.94 4.76 20.46
C TRP A 32 3.27 5.48 19.16
N ASN A 33 4.49 5.26 18.68
CA ASN A 33 4.92 5.65 17.35
C ASN A 33 5.46 4.43 16.62
N THR A 34 5.36 4.45 15.30
CA THR A 34 5.96 3.43 14.45
C THR A 34 6.47 4.05 13.15
N LYS A 35 7.50 3.44 12.59
CA LYS A 35 8.13 3.88 11.34
C LYS A 35 7.91 2.81 10.27
N LEU A 36 7.28 3.17 9.17
CA LEU A 36 6.99 2.25 8.07
C LEU A 36 7.09 2.98 6.73
N SER A 37 7.37 2.27 5.64
CA SER A 37 7.22 2.85 4.30
C SER A 37 5.79 3.36 4.11
N THR A 38 5.64 4.59 3.60
CA THR A 38 4.33 5.20 3.29
C THR A 38 3.48 4.30 2.39
N SER A 39 4.12 3.65 1.40
CA SER A 39 3.42 2.72 0.49
C SER A 39 2.82 1.52 1.21
N LEU A 40 3.56 0.95 2.16
CA LEU A 40 3.10 -0.19 2.95
C LEU A 40 2.00 0.23 3.93
N LEU A 41 2.09 1.43 4.51
CA LEU A 41 1.05 2.00 5.36
C LEU A 41 -0.26 2.17 4.59
N LEU A 42 -0.22 2.76 3.39
CA LEU A 42 -1.39 2.93 2.53
C LEU A 42 -1.99 1.59 2.11
N LEU A 43 -1.16 0.61 1.75
CA LEU A 43 -1.61 -0.72 1.38
C LEU A 43 -2.34 -1.42 2.53
N ILE A 44 -1.75 -1.42 3.74
CA ILE A 44 -2.36 -2.00 4.94
C ILE A 44 -3.69 -1.31 5.25
N THR A 45 -3.73 0.02 5.19
CA THR A 45 -4.94 0.81 5.46
C THR A 45 -6.06 0.47 4.48
N LEU A 46 -5.75 0.35 3.19
CA LEU A 46 -6.70 -0.04 2.15
C LEU A 46 -7.26 -1.45 2.41
N ILE A 47 -6.40 -2.42 2.69
CA ILE A 47 -6.80 -3.80 2.99
C ILE A 47 -7.75 -3.83 4.19
N ILE A 48 -7.41 -3.16 5.29
CA ILE A 48 -8.26 -3.09 6.49
C ILE A 48 -9.62 -2.50 6.15
N GLY A 49 -9.65 -1.35 5.45
CA GLY A 49 -10.89 -0.70 5.04
C GLY A 49 -11.77 -1.59 4.14
N THR A 50 -11.18 -2.27 3.16
CA THR A 50 -11.90 -3.19 2.28
C THR A 50 -12.46 -4.39 3.05
N VAL A 51 -11.67 -5.01 3.93
CA VAL A 51 -12.11 -6.16 4.73
C VAL A 51 -13.25 -5.75 5.68
N LEU A 52 -13.11 -4.64 6.41
CA LEU A 52 -14.15 -4.14 7.31
C LEU A 52 -15.43 -3.78 6.54
N GLY A 53 -15.30 -3.09 5.40
CA GLY A 53 -16.44 -2.75 4.54
C GLY A 53 -17.16 -3.99 4.00
N TRP A 54 -16.42 -5.01 3.59
CA TRP A 54 -16.98 -6.28 3.12
C TRP A 54 -17.71 -7.03 4.23
N LEU A 55 -17.12 -7.12 5.43
CA LEU A 55 -17.76 -7.73 6.60
C LEU A 55 -19.04 -6.98 7.00
N GLY A 56 -19.00 -5.65 7.02
CA GLY A 56 -20.18 -4.81 7.28
C GLY A 56 -21.28 -4.98 6.23
N SER A 57 -20.92 -5.10 4.94
CA SER A 57 -21.87 -5.35 3.86
C SER A 57 -22.52 -6.73 3.98
N LYS A 58 -21.75 -7.78 4.32
CA LYS A 58 -22.30 -9.12 4.61
C LYS A 58 -23.23 -9.11 5.82
N ALA A 59 -22.91 -8.34 6.86
CA ALA A 59 -23.77 -8.19 8.03
C ALA A 59 -25.12 -7.52 7.69
N LYS A 60 -25.12 -6.54 6.76
CA LYS A 60 -26.37 -5.91 6.27
C LYS A 60 -27.24 -6.83 5.42
N LYS A 61 -26.66 -7.74 4.64
CA LYS A 61 -27.41 -8.72 3.82
C LYS A 61 -28.06 -9.86 4.61
N LYS A 62 -27.70 -10.03 5.90
CA LYS A 62 -28.19 -11.12 6.76
C LYS A 62 -29.32 -10.70 7.71
N LYS A 63 -29.68 -9.41 7.70
CA LYS A 63 -30.89 -8.84 8.31
C LYS A 63 -31.92 -8.63 7.21
#